data_AF-A0A0B1S522-F1
#
_entry.id   AF-A0A0B1S522-F1
#
_cell.length_a   1.000
_cell.length_b   1.000
_cell.length_c   1.000
_cell.angle_alpha   90.00
_cell.angle_beta   90.00
_cell.angle_gamma   90.00
#
_symmetry.space_group_name_H-M   'P 1'
#
loop_
_entity.id
_entity.type
_entity.pdbx_description
1 polymer ?
#
loop_
_entity_poly.entity_id
_entity_poly.type
_entity_poly.pdbx_seq_one_letter_code
_entity_poly.pdbx_strand_id
1 'polypeptide(L)'
;MYDKVNFQVDLRVLSFDVPPQEILSRDSVTVSVEAVIYFRVSNPVISVTNVNDAQFSTRLLAQTTLRNVLGTKTLSEMLSERDAIANVS
;
A
#
# COMPACT_ATOMS: atom_id res chain seq x y z
N MET A 1 -13.65 -3.91 -37.59
CA MET A 1 -13.10 -4.88 -36.62
C MET A 1 -12.71 -4.08 -35.39
N TYR A 2 -13.67 -3.81 -34.48
CA TYR A 2 -13.35 -3.17 -33.20
C TYR A 2 -12.92 -4.29 -32.25
N ASP A 3 -11.66 -4.22 -31.81
CA ASP A 3 -11.16 -5.06 -30.74
C ASP A 3 -11.99 -4.73 -29.49
N LYS A 4 -12.75 -5.72 -29.02
CA LYS A 4 -13.63 -5.56 -27.87
C LYS A 4 -12.76 -5.80 -26.63
N VAL A 5 -11.95 -4.80 -26.28
CA VAL A 5 -11.14 -4.84 -25.06
C VAL A 5 -12.11 -4.88 -23.88
N ASN A 6 -12.26 -6.07 -23.29
CA ASN A 6 -13.18 -6.31 -22.19
C ASN A 6 -12.46 -5.91 -20.90
N PHE A 7 -12.64 -4.67 -20.45
CA PHE A 7 -12.12 -4.21 -19.17
C PHE A 7 -12.97 -4.80 -18.04
N GLN A 8 -12.65 -6.03 -17.62
CA GLN A 8 -13.22 -6.61 -16.42
C GLN A 8 -12.52 -6.03 -15.20
N VAL A 9 -13.23 -5.18 -14.46
CA VAL A 9 -12.74 -4.61 -13.20
C VAL A 9 -13.29 -5.43 -12.04
N ASP A 10 -12.40 -5.99 -11.23
CA ASP A 10 -12.78 -6.65 -9.99
C ASP A 10 -13.09 -5.61 -8.91
N LEU A 11 -14.31 -5.64 -8.38
CA LEU A 11 -14.78 -4.74 -7.32
C LEU A 11 -14.66 -5.37 -5.93
N ARG A 12 -14.22 -6.62 -5.84
CA ARG A 12 -13.98 -7.30 -4.57
C ARG A 12 -12.76 -6.70 -3.88
N VAL A 13 -12.65 -6.96 -2.58
CA VAL A 13 -11.45 -6.64 -1.83
C VAL A 13 -10.32 -7.52 -2.35
N LEU A 14 -9.27 -6.87 -2.82
CA LEU A 14 -8.01 -7.50 -3.21
C LEU A 14 -6.98 -7.23 -2.13
N SER A 15 -6.10 -8.21 -1.94
CA SER A 15 -4.94 -8.05 -1.06
C SER A 15 -3.65 -8.30 -1.81
N PHE A 16 -2.60 -7.56 -1.47
CA PHE A 16 -1.25 -7.86 -1.90
C PHE A 16 -0.24 -7.60 -0.80
N ASP A 17 0.88 -8.33 -0.88
CA ASP A 17 1.98 -8.20 0.05
C ASP A 17 2.95 -7.10 -0.39
N VAL A 18 3.27 -6.23 0.57
CA VAL A 18 4.38 -5.30 0.46
C VAL A 18 5.65 -6.06 0.84
N PRO A 19 6.65 -6.12 -0.06
CA PRO A 19 7.89 -6.83 0.24
C PRO A 19 8.59 -6.17 1.44
N PRO A 20 9.37 -6.94 2.23
CA PRO A 20 10.07 -6.42 3.40
C PRO A 20 10.90 -5.18 3.06
N GLN A 21 10.82 -4.16 3.92
CA GLN A 21 11.60 -2.93 3.81
C GLN A 21 12.47 -2.75 5.04
N GLU A 22 13.77 -2.55 4.83
CA GLU A 22 14.66 -2.05 5.88
C GLU A 22 14.50 -0.54 6.04
N ILE A 23 14.24 -0.11 7.27
CA ILE A 23 13.96 1.28 7.63
C ILE A 23 14.79 1.62 8.87
N LEU A 24 15.40 2.79 8.85
CA LEU A 24 16.02 3.38 10.04
C LEU A 24 14.96 4.16 10.81
N SER A 25 14.68 3.76 12.05
CA SER A 25 13.76 4.46 12.93
C SER A 25 14.36 5.79 13.43
N ARG A 26 13.52 6.62 14.06
CA ARG A 26 13.94 7.92 14.62
C ARG A 26 15.02 7.79 15.71
N ASP A 27 15.02 6.68 16.44
CA ASP A 27 16.00 6.34 17.47
C ASP A 27 17.20 5.53 16.93
N SER A 28 17.43 5.57 15.61
CA SER A 28 18.57 4.94 14.94
C SER A 28 18.62 3.42 15.05
N VAL A 29 17.46 2.78 15.14
CA VAL A 29 17.34 1.32 15.11
C VAL A 29 16.94 0.88 13.70
N THR A 30 17.68 -0.05 13.14
CA THR A 30 17.30 -0.67 11.87
C THR A 30 16.23 -1.72 12.12
N VAL A 31 15.07 -1.56 11.46
CA VAL A 31 13.95 -2.49 11.52
C VAL A 31 13.61 -3.01 10.12
N SER A 32 13.26 -4.29 10.04
CA SER A 32 12.69 -4.88 8.83
C SER A 32 11.19 -5.02 9.02
N VAL A 33 10.42 -4.42 8.11
CA VAL A 33 8.95 -4.38 8.22
C VAL A 33 8.30 -4.88 6.93
N GLU A 34 7.31 -5.74 7.11
CA GLU A 34 6.42 -6.23 6.06
C GLU A 34 4.96 -5.85 6.38
N ALA A 35 4.12 -5.76 5.34
CA ALA A 35 2.72 -5.39 5.49
C ALA A 35 1.86 -6.00 4.38
N VAL A 36 0.57 -6.19 4.68
CA VAL A 36 -0.46 -6.61 3.74
C VAL A 36 -1.43 -5.46 3.52
N ILE A 37 -1.75 -5.17 2.27
CA ILE A 37 -2.65 -4.08 1.90
C ILE A 37 -3.94 -4.66 1.39
N TYR A 38 -5.07 -4.17 1.91
CA TYR A 38 -6.40 -4.49 1.44
C TYR A 38 -6.98 -3.26 0.74
N PHE A 39 -7.35 -3.41 -0.53
CA PHE A 39 -7.98 -2.33 -1.28
C PHE A 39 -9.08 -2.89 -2.18
N ARG A 40 -10.01 -2.02 -2.60
CA ARG A 40 -11.02 -2.34 -3.60
C ARG A 40 -11.21 -1.16 -4.54
N VAL A 41 -11.55 -1.44 -5.78
CA VAL A 41 -11.90 -0.37 -6.72
C VAL A 41 -13.26 0.22 -6.31
N SER A 42 -13.29 1.52 -6.01
CA SER A 42 -14.53 2.23 -5.66
C SER A 42 -15.32 2.65 -6.89
N ASN A 43 -14.64 3.07 -7.96
CA ASN A 43 -15.23 3.48 -9.22
C ASN A 43 -14.48 2.84 -10.41
N PRO A 44 -15.10 1.86 -11.11
CA PRO A 44 -14.44 1.15 -12.20
C PRO A 44 -14.21 2.04 -13.43
N VAL A 45 -15.08 3.02 -13.68
CA VAL A 45 -14.94 3.94 -14.81
C VAL A 45 -13.68 4.77 -14.64
N ILE A 46 -13.51 5.39 -13.46
CA ILE A 46 -12.32 6.19 -13.13
C ILE A 46 -11.06 5.33 -13.11
N SER A 47 -11.15 4.12 -12.55
CA SER A 47 -9.99 3.21 -12.44
C SER A 47 -9.42 2.83 -13.80
N VAL A 48 -10.26 2.63 -14.82
CA VAL A 48 -9.83 2.24 -16.18
C VAL A 48 -9.36 3.46 -16.97
N THR A 49 -9.97 4.64 -16.77
CA THR A 49 -9.61 5.84 -17.55
C THR A 49 -8.35 6.54 -17.05
N ASN A 50 -8.12 6.55 -15.74
CA ASN A 50 -7.09 7.42 -15.14
C ASN A 50 -5.81 6.68 -14.75
N VAL A 51 -5.83 5.35 -14.70
CA VAL A 51 -4.69 4.59 -14.18
C VAL A 51 -4.38 3.42 -15.11
N ASN A 52 -3.17 3.44 -15.67
CA ASN A 52 -2.68 2.38 -16.56
C ASN A 52 -2.50 1.07 -15.78
N ASP A 53 -1.91 1.16 -14.58
CA ASP A 53 -1.80 0.07 -13.61
C ASP A 53 -2.01 0.61 -12.18
N ALA A 54 -3.25 0.46 -11.69
CA ALA A 54 -3.61 0.89 -10.34
C ALA A 54 -2.97 0.02 -9.27
N GLN A 55 -2.80 -1.27 -9.52
CA GLN A 55 -2.22 -2.18 -8.54
C GLN A 55 -0.74 -1.84 -8.30
N PHE A 56 0.02 -1.65 -9.36
CA PHE A 56 1.42 -1.26 -9.28
C PHE A 56 1.59 0.10 -8.59
N SER A 57 0.78 1.09 -8.99
CA SER A 57 0.85 2.44 -8.44
C SER A 57 0.48 2.47 -6.95
N THR A 58 -0.56 1.74 -6.54
CA THR A 58 -0.95 1.58 -5.14
C THR A 58 0.14 0.88 -4.33
N ARG A 59 0.81 -0.13 -4.90
CA ARG A 59 1.93 -0.82 -4.24
C ARG A 59 3.10 0.12 -3.98
N LEU A 60 3.51 0.90 -4.97
CA LEU A 60 4.61 1.87 -4.83
C LEU A 60 4.28 2.97 -3.82
N LEU A 61 3.05 3.49 -3.89
CA LEU A 61 2.56 4.49 -2.94
C LEU A 61 2.65 3.94 -1.52
N ALA A 62 2.12 2.75 -1.29
CA ALA A 62 2.09 2.20 0.05
C ALA A 62 3.48 1.83 0.58
N GLN A 63 4.39 1.38 -0.28
CA GLN A 63 5.80 1.22 0.10
C GLN A 63 6.40 2.54 0.60
N THR A 64 6.17 3.63 -0.14
CA THR A 64 6.66 4.97 0.18
C THR A 64 6.03 5.50 1.47
N THR A 65 4.72 5.34 1.63
CA THR A 65 3.98 5.75 2.84
C THR A 65 4.46 4.98 4.07
N LEU A 66 4.63 3.66 3.97
CA LEU A 66 5.13 2.82 5.07
C LEU A 66 6.53 3.26 5.50
N ARG A 67 7.44 3.50 4.54
CA ARG A 67 8.78 4.03 4.82
C ARG A 67 8.73 5.39 5.51
N ASN A 68 7.89 6.31 5.02
CA ASN A 68 7.80 7.67 5.56
C ASN A 68 7.23 7.69 6.98
N VAL A 69 6.13 6.97 7.22
CA VAL A 69 5.49 6.94 8.55
C VAL A 69 6.45 6.30 9.56
N LEU A 70 7.03 5.14 9.23
CA LEU A 70 7.91 4.43 10.14
C LEU A 70 9.24 5.18 10.36
N GLY A 71 9.81 5.84 9.36
CA GLY A 71 11.01 6.65 9.54
C GLY A 71 10.86 7.79 10.56
N THR A 72 9.62 8.24 10.83
CA THR A 72 9.34 9.29 11.82
C THR A 72 9.07 8.77 13.24
N LYS A 73 8.97 7.45 13.42
CA LYS A 73 8.62 6.79 14.69
C LYS A 73 9.85 6.12 15.31
N THR A 74 9.86 5.99 16.63
CA THR A 74 10.83 5.16 17.37
C THR A 74 10.40 3.70 17.38
N LEU A 75 11.31 2.77 17.66
CA LEU A 75 10.96 1.34 17.75
C LEU A 75 9.84 1.08 18.77
N SER A 76 9.90 1.72 19.93
CA SER A 76 8.90 1.56 21.00
C SER A 76 7.52 2.03 20.56
N GLU A 77 7.44 3.17 19.86
CA GLU A 77 6.19 3.68 19.28
C GLU A 77 5.65 2.72 18.21
N MET A 78 6.49 2.17 17.35
CA MET A 78 6.06 1.19 16.33
C MET A 78 5.44 -0.06 16.94
N LEU A 79 6.01 -0.56 18.04
CA LEU A 79 5.50 -1.74 18.74
C LEU A 79 4.19 -1.43 19.50
N SER A 80 4.09 -0.25 20.10
CA SER A 80 2.95 0.14 20.94
C SER A 80 1.76 0.65 20.12
N GLU A 81 2.01 1.32 18.99
CA GLU A 81 1.00 1.94 18.12
C GLU A 81 0.70 1.11 16.86
N ARG A 82 1.09 -0.17 16.84
CA ARG A 82 0.96 -1.04 15.66
C ARG A 82 -0.42 -0.96 15.00
N ASP A 83 -1.48 -1.00 15.79
CA ASP A 83 -2.87 -0.95 15.28
C ASP A 83 -3.26 0.43 14.76
N ALA A 84 -2.71 1.50 15.33
CA ALA A 84 -2.92 2.86 14.83
C ALA A 84 -2.20 3.09 13.50
N ILE A 85 -0.99 2.54 13.35
CA ILE A 85 -0.21 2.60 12.10
C ILE A 85 -0.88 1.76 11.01
N ALA A 86 -1.47 0.61 11.36
CA ALA A 86 -2.16 -0.27 10.41
C ALA A 86 -3.46 0.35 9.85
N ASN A 87 -4.11 1.26 10.58
CA ASN A 87 -5.39 1.87 10.20
C ASN A 87 -5.25 3.16 9.37
N VAL A 88 -4.07 3.46 8.82
CA VAL A 88 -3.90 4.60 7.91
C VAL A 88 -4.72 4.34 6.64
N SER A 89 -5.88 5.01 6.55
CA SER A 89 -6.88 4.90 5.47
C SER A 89 -6.74 6.02 4.44
#